data_AF-A0A8J2ARX5-F1
#
_entry.id   AF-A0A8J2ARX5-F1
#
_cell.length_a   1.000
_cell.length_b   1.000
_cell.length_c   1.000
_cell.angle_alpha   90.00
_cell.angle_beta   90.00
_cell.angle_gamma   90.00
#
_symmetry.space_group_name_H-M   'P 1'
#
loop_
_entity.id
_entity.type
_entity.pdbx_description
1 polymer ?
#
loop_
_entity_poly.entity_id
_entity_poly.type
_entity_poly.pdbx_seq_one_letter_code
_entity_poly.pdbx_strand_id
1 'polypeptide(L)'
;MAAAARVESHQQNEVDELKKAVLSCRGKAQELLLLKSGYYNKCKGIREVRCTLLASTHDSSATPSSANGKHANGERSKSPNYSTNATGISLSHPSSPSTPSSASRKVVHFIRHGEGNHNVAQREWRARKDFGAYKSEAWDRLSEPYTIDNDPKYRFIDAQLTAAGQAQAEALRDPLAKTNWQAHVDFALPEVELLLVSPLRRATETGLRAAQDLLLHRTKKGEARKMKIVAIENLHEVGGRHTCDKRLDKVELEKEYSEWWKTLALHCQDEHEVVQNGAPEAKRQRTSSETNSQPETPPRIDFSQLEDTDALWHETEREKPASCAARAVEVVKYLQSLPETHIVIAAHSALLLTLFNAVLTFDSNAPENASATGWFGTGEMRSVLMEFLPASEK
;
A
#
# COMPACT_ATOMS: atom_id res chain seq x y z
N MET A 1 -18.19 9.11 -25.74
CA MET A 1 -18.74 9.91 -24.62
C MET A 1 -19.80 9.11 -23.85
N ALA A 2 -20.96 8.75 -24.43
CA ALA A 2 -22.02 8.02 -23.71
C ALA A 2 -21.62 6.61 -23.18
N ALA A 3 -20.81 5.85 -23.93
CA ALA A 3 -20.37 4.52 -23.50
C ALA A 3 -19.37 4.57 -22.31
N ALA A 4 -18.42 5.50 -22.33
CA ALA A 4 -17.45 5.69 -21.24
C ALA A 4 -18.13 6.11 -19.93
N ALA A 5 -19.05 7.08 -20.00
CA ALA A 5 -19.85 7.51 -18.85
C ALA A 5 -20.73 6.37 -18.29
N ARG A 6 -21.23 5.47 -19.15
CA ARG A 6 -21.95 4.26 -18.72
C ARG A 6 -21.05 3.27 -17.98
N VAL A 7 -19.82 3.06 -18.45
CA VAL A 7 -18.86 2.17 -17.79
C VAL A 7 -18.47 2.70 -16.41
N GLU A 8 -18.17 4.00 -16.31
CA GLU A 8 -17.83 4.66 -15.06
C GLU A 8 -18.97 4.58 -14.04
N SER A 9 -20.22 4.80 -14.46
CA SER A 9 -21.37 4.68 -13.56
C SER A 9 -21.60 3.26 -13.04
N HIS A 10 -21.38 2.23 -13.88
CA HIS A 10 -21.50 0.83 -13.42
C HIS A 10 -20.41 0.47 -12.43
N GLN A 11 -19.17 0.89 -12.68
CA GLN A 11 -18.06 0.66 -11.76
C GLN A 11 -18.31 1.36 -10.42
N GLN A 12 -18.83 2.58 -10.43
CA GLN A 12 -19.16 3.29 -9.20
C GLN A 12 -20.26 2.56 -8.40
N ASN A 13 -21.30 2.06 -9.08
CA ASN A 13 -22.35 1.28 -8.43
C ASN A 13 -21.81 0.00 -7.79
N GLU A 14 -20.89 -0.72 -8.44
CA GLU A 14 -20.26 -1.92 -7.86
C GLU A 14 -19.45 -1.59 -6.59
N VAL A 15 -18.71 -0.48 -6.64
CA VAL A 15 -17.95 0.01 -5.48
C VAL A 15 -18.88 0.40 -4.33
N ASP A 16 -19.99 1.08 -4.63
CA ASP A 16 -20.97 1.51 -3.63
C ASP A 16 -21.68 0.33 -2.97
N GLU A 17 -22.09 -0.68 -3.75
CA GLU A 17 -22.69 -1.91 -3.21
C GLU A 17 -21.70 -2.70 -2.35
N LEU A 18 -20.45 -2.83 -2.80
CA LEU A 18 -19.41 -3.45 -1.98
C LEU A 18 -19.17 -2.66 -0.69
N LYS A 19 -19.11 -1.33 -0.76
CA LYS A 19 -18.92 -0.47 0.41
C LYS A 19 -20.08 -0.63 1.41
N LYS A 20 -21.33 -0.72 0.96
CA LYS A 20 -22.49 -1.02 1.82
C LYS A 20 -22.34 -2.38 2.51
N ALA A 21 -21.96 -3.41 1.77
CA ALA A 21 -21.75 -4.75 2.32
C ALA A 21 -20.58 -4.81 3.33
N VAL A 22 -19.52 -4.03 3.09
CA VAL A 22 -18.40 -3.89 4.02
C VAL A 22 -18.82 -3.18 5.29
N LEU A 23 -19.56 -2.07 5.18
CA LEU A 23 -20.03 -1.30 6.33
C LEU A 23 -20.96 -2.11 7.24
N SER A 24 -21.77 -3.01 6.67
CA SER A 24 -22.61 -3.92 7.48
C SER A 24 -21.79 -4.92 8.30
N CYS A 25 -20.53 -5.19 7.92
CA CYS A 25 -19.62 -6.06 8.66
C CYS A 25 -18.95 -5.37 9.87
N ARG A 26 -19.04 -4.04 10.00
CA ARG A 26 -18.31 -3.24 11.00
C ARG A 26 -18.55 -3.72 12.43
N GLY A 27 -19.81 -3.96 12.82
CA GLY A 27 -20.13 -4.44 14.17
C GLY A 27 -19.45 -5.77 14.49
N LYS A 28 -19.45 -6.71 13.53
CA LYS A 28 -18.79 -8.01 13.73
C LYS A 28 -17.27 -7.90 13.78
N ALA A 29 -16.68 -7.04 12.94
CA ALA A 29 -15.25 -6.77 12.97
C ALA A 29 -14.81 -6.16 14.31
N GLN A 30 -15.60 -5.24 14.87
CA GLN A 30 -15.36 -4.66 16.20
C GLN A 30 -15.42 -5.71 17.32
N GLU A 31 -16.36 -6.66 17.27
CA GLU A 31 -16.38 -7.80 18.20
C GLU A 31 -15.10 -8.64 18.09
N LEU A 32 -14.64 -8.93 16.87
CA LEU A 32 -13.42 -9.72 16.64
C LEU A 32 -12.15 -9.01 17.12
N LEU A 33 -12.09 -7.68 17.05
CA LEU A 33 -10.97 -6.88 17.58
C LEU A 33 -10.83 -7.04 19.10
N LEU A 34 -11.95 -7.14 19.83
CA LEU A 34 -11.95 -7.32 21.28
C LEU A 34 -11.39 -8.68 21.71
N LEU A 35 -11.45 -9.68 20.85
CA LEU A 35 -10.91 -11.00 21.11
C LEU A 35 -9.39 -11.00 20.96
N LYS A 36 -8.70 -11.73 21.85
CA LYS A 36 -7.27 -12.05 21.65
C LYS A 36 -7.10 -12.77 20.31
N SER A 37 -6.01 -12.49 19.58
CA SER A 37 -5.68 -13.29 18.40
C SER A 37 -5.37 -14.72 18.85
N GLY A 38 -5.92 -15.71 18.14
CA GLY A 38 -5.49 -17.11 18.26
C GLY A 38 -4.23 -17.40 17.41
N TYR A 39 -3.93 -16.55 16.43
CA TYR A 39 -2.82 -16.68 15.50
C TYR A 39 -1.55 -16.00 16.03
N TYR A 40 -1.69 -14.80 16.57
CA TYR A 40 -0.58 -14.01 17.10
C TYR A 40 -0.58 -14.06 18.63
N ASN A 41 0.26 -14.93 19.18
CA ASN A 41 0.43 -15.05 20.64
C ASN A 41 0.77 -13.67 21.26
N LYS A 42 -0.03 -13.24 22.26
CA LYS A 42 0.17 -12.09 23.17
C LYS A 42 -0.45 -10.72 22.79
N CYS A 43 -1.31 -10.60 21.78
CA CYS A 43 -2.05 -9.34 21.60
C CYS A 43 -3.21 -9.20 22.59
N LYS A 44 -3.24 -8.08 23.33
CA LYS A 44 -4.42 -7.68 24.11
C LYS A 44 -5.56 -7.40 23.13
N GLY A 45 -6.81 -7.62 23.55
CA GLY A 45 -7.96 -7.19 22.77
C GLY A 45 -7.86 -5.70 22.44
N ILE A 46 -8.26 -5.33 21.23
CA ILE A 46 -8.27 -3.95 20.74
C ILE A 46 -9.72 -3.47 20.85
N ARG A 47 -9.94 -2.40 21.62
CA ARG A 47 -11.25 -1.75 21.69
C ARG A 47 -11.55 -0.99 20.41
N GLU A 48 -10.55 -0.28 19.92
CA GLU A 48 -10.67 0.62 18.80
C GLU A 48 -9.28 0.89 18.21
N VAL A 49 -9.21 1.06 16.90
CA VAL A 49 -8.05 1.63 16.22
C VAL A 49 -8.45 2.98 15.65
N ARG A 50 -8.03 4.06 16.30
CA ARG A 50 -8.27 5.41 15.79
C ARG A 50 -7.23 5.73 14.74
N CYS A 51 -7.66 6.41 13.69
CA CYS A 51 -6.83 6.70 12.54
C CYS A 51 -6.97 8.16 12.11
N THR A 52 -5.82 8.74 11.77
CA THR A 52 -5.72 10.07 11.15
C THR A 52 -4.98 9.94 9.82
N LEU A 53 -5.59 10.40 8.73
CA LEU A 53 -4.93 10.46 7.43
C LEU A 53 -3.86 11.57 7.45
N LEU A 54 -2.60 11.19 7.25
CA LEU A 54 -1.47 12.12 7.23
C LEU A 54 -1.19 12.66 5.82
N ALA A 55 -1.37 11.82 4.80
CA ALA A 55 -1.19 12.17 3.39
C ALA A 55 -1.85 11.15 2.46
N SER A 56 -2.20 11.57 1.25
CA SER A 56 -2.53 10.69 0.11
C SER A 56 -1.81 11.18 -1.15
N THR A 57 -1.30 10.25 -1.97
CA THR A 57 -0.64 10.57 -3.24
C THR A 57 -1.61 10.80 -4.40
N HIS A 58 -2.92 10.58 -4.20
CA HIS A 58 -3.94 10.81 -5.23
C HIS A 58 -4.52 12.24 -5.17
N ASP A 59 -3.98 13.13 -4.31
CA ASP A 59 -4.44 14.51 -4.29
C ASP A 59 -4.04 15.21 -5.60
N SER A 60 -5.06 15.55 -6.39
CA SER A 60 -4.96 15.98 -7.79
C SER A 60 -4.40 17.41 -7.93
N SER A 61 -3.82 17.94 -6.86
CA SER A 61 -3.23 19.29 -6.77
C SER A 61 -1.77 19.35 -7.23
N ALA A 62 -1.12 18.21 -7.52
CA ALA A 62 0.22 18.15 -8.07
C ALA A 62 0.22 17.79 -9.57
N THR A 63 -0.04 18.78 -10.43
CA THR A 63 0.28 18.66 -11.86
C THR A 63 1.80 18.55 -12.04
N PRO A 64 2.33 17.56 -12.78
CA PRO A 64 3.72 17.60 -13.21
C PRO A 64 3.85 18.71 -14.26
N SER A 65 4.65 19.73 -13.97
CA SER A 65 5.02 20.72 -14.97
C SER A 65 5.83 20.03 -16.07
N SER A 66 5.23 19.94 -17.25
CA SER A 66 5.89 19.66 -18.52
C SER A 66 7.11 20.58 -18.68
N ALA A 67 8.31 20.04 -18.53
CA ALA A 67 9.54 20.71 -18.89
C ALA A 67 9.82 20.42 -20.38
N ASN A 68 9.22 21.22 -21.27
CA ASN A 68 9.69 21.35 -22.63
C ASN A 68 10.29 22.75 -22.77
N GLY A 69 11.61 22.81 -22.87
CA GLY A 69 12.36 24.07 -22.96
C GLY A 69 12.09 24.80 -24.27
N LYS A 70 11.72 26.09 -24.18
CA LYS A 70 12.08 27.10 -25.17
C LYS A 70 12.35 28.44 -24.48
N HIS A 71 13.53 28.97 -24.76
CA HIS A 71 13.96 30.31 -24.45
C HIS A 71 12.95 31.37 -24.91
N ALA A 72 12.61 32.31 -24.03
CA ALA A 72 12.26 33.67 -24.41
C ALA A 72 12.53 34.62 -23.24
N ASN A 73 13.35 35.64 -23.50
CA ASN A 73 13.56 36.84 -22.68
C ASN A 73 12.23 37.59 -22.45
N GLY A 74 12.10 38.25 -21.29
CA GLY A 74 11.13 39.34 -21.17
C GLY A 74 10.66 39.64 -19.75
N GLU A 75 11.23 40.69 -19.17
CA GLU A 75 10.52 41.70 -18.37
C GLU A 75 9.94 41.34 -16.98
N ARG A 76 10.76 41.73 -16.00
CA ARG A 76 10.45 42.32 -14.70
C ARG A 76 9.06 42.99 -14.58
N SER A 77 8.19 42.42 -13.74
CA SER A 77 7.12 43.18 -13.06
C SER A 77 7.03 42.81 -11.58
N LYS A 78 7.22 43.83 -10.74
CA LYS A 78 7.09 43.79 -9.28
C LYS A 78 5.62 43.60 -8.88
N SER A 79 5.35 42.88 -7.81
CA SER A 79 4.11 42.98 -7.04
C SER A 79 4.34 42.62 -5.57
N PRO A 80 3.53 43.15 -4.64
CA PRO A 80 4.03 43.67 -3.36
C PRO A 80 3.83 42.72 -2.17
N ASN A 81 4.71 42.90 -1.18
CA ASN A 81 4.59 42.35 0.17
C ASN A 81 3.29 42.83 0.84
N TYR A 82 2.53 41.90 1.41
CA TYR A 82 1.58 42.21 2.48
C TYR A 82 1.94 41.38 3.71
N SER A 83 2.44 42.10 4.72
CA SER A 83 2.59 41.67 6.10
C SER A 83 1.36 42.18 6.85
N THR A 84 0.68 41.29 7.57
CA THR A 84 -0.21 41.67 8.66
C THR A 84 0.01 40.72 9.82
N ASN A 85 0.63 41.26 10.87
CA ASN A 85 0.55 40.77 12.24
C ASN A 85 -0.90 40.87 12.73
N ALA A 86 -1.39 39.84 13.42
CA ALA A 86 -2.48 39.98 14.37
C ALA A 86 -2.27 39.02 15.55
N THR A 87 -2.23 39.63 16.73
CA THR A 87 -1.99 39.09 18.07
C THR A 87 -3.22 38.40 18.67
N GLY A 88 -2.98 37.24 19.28
CA GLY A 88 -3.46 36.84 20.62
C GLY A 88 -4.96 36.80 20.93
N ILE A 89 -5.49 35.58 21.13
CA ILE A 89 -6.49 35.29 22.18
C ILE A 89 -6.13 33.95 22.85
N SER A 90 -5.88 34.03 24.16
CA SER A 90 -5.72 32.90 25.08
C SER A 90 -7.08 32.61 25.73
N LEU A 91 -7.51 31.34 25.73
CA LEU A 91 -8.53 30.84 26.64
C LEU A 91 -8.09 29.46 27.15
N SER A 92 -7.72 29.43 28.42
CA SER A 92 -7.58 28.23 29.25
C SER A 92 -8.95 27.79 29.75
N HIS A 93 -9.15 26.49 29.95
CA HIS A 93 -9.76 25.90 31.17
C HIS A 93 -9.31 24.42 31.30
N PRO A 94 -9.07 23.93 32.54
CA PRO A 94 -8.49 22.62 32.80
C PRO A 94 -9.56 21.56 33.09
N SER A 95 -9.36 20.33 32.59
CA SER A 95 -10.03 19.14 33.12
C SER A 95 -9.00 18.00 33.26
N SER A 96 -9.11 17.30 34.40
CA SER A 96 -8.15 16.39 35.03
C SER A 96 -7.39 15.41 34.11
N PRO A 97 -6.17 14.98 34.51
CA PRO A 97 -5.47 13.90 33.85
C PRO A 97 -6.09 12.56 34.26
N SER A 98 -7.18 12.15 33.60
CA SER A 98 -7.47 10.72 33.52
C SER A 98 -6.39 10.13 32.62
N THR A 99 -5.37 9.53 33.20
CA THR A 99 -4.30 8.83 32.49
C THR A 99 -4.95 7.73 31.63
N PRO A 100 -4.98 7.84 30.29
CA PRO A 100 -5.45 6.73 29.48
C PRO A 100 -4.25 5.81 29.28
N SER A 101 -4.34 4.60 29.84
CA SER A 101 -3.74 3.37 29.32
C SER A 101 -2.90 3.57 28.04
N SER A 102 -1.58 3.43 28.11
CA SER A 102 -0.64 3.76 27.03
C SER A 102 -1.04 3.13 25.68
N ALA A 103 -1.70 3.92 24.82
CA ALA A 103 -2.03 3.51 23.47
C ALA A 103 -0.72 3.27 22.69
N SER A 104 -0.64 2.17 21.96
CA SER A 104 0.45 1.98 20.99
C SER A 104 0.13 2.80 19.75
N ARG A 105 1.12 3.47 19.17
CA ARG A 105 0.95 4.36 18.01
C ARG A 105 1.92 3.96 16.91
N LYS A 106 1.44 3.95 15.67
CA LYS A 106 2.22 3.54 14.49
C LYS A 106 1.87 4.42 13.29
N VAL A 107 2.85 4.70 12.44
CA VAL A 107 2.62 5.27 11.11
C VAL A 107 2.66 4.14 10.10
N VAL A 108 1.58 4.00 9.32
CA VAL A 108 1.44 2.94 8.32
C VAL A 108 1.11 3.55 6.96
N HIS A 109 1.92 3.21 5.96
CA HIS A 109 1.69 3.57 4.56
C HIS A 109 0.97 2.42 3.84
N PHE A 110 -0.28 2.62 3.48
CA PHE A 110 -1.08 1.65 2.75
C PHE A 110 -1.01 1.95 1.25
N ILE A 111 -0.54 0.99 0.47
CA ILE A 111 -0.38 1.09 -0.97
C ILE A 111 -1.32 0.10 -1.64
N ARG A 112 -2.17 0.58 -2.55
CA ARG A 112 -2.83 -0.31 -3.52
C ARG A 112 -1.85 -0.59 -4.66
N HIS A 113 -1.77 -1.85 -5.09
CA HIS A 113 -0.95 -2.23 -6.24
C HIS A 113 -1.17 -1.33 -7.48
N GLY A 114 -0.12 -1.14 -8.28
CA GLY A 114 -0.21 -0.47 -9.58
C GLY A 114 -1.08 -1.25 -10.58
N GLU A 115 -1.34 -0.68 -11.76
CA GLU A 115 -2.10 -1.36 -12.81
C GLU A 115 -1.48 -2.73 -13.15
N GLY A 116 -2.27 -3.79 -12.97
CA GLY A 116 -1.93 -5.14 -13.39
C GLY A 116 -2.61 -5.53 -14.71
N ASN A 117 -2.10 -6.58 -15.35
CA ASN A 117 -2.68 -7.13 -16.58
C ASN A 117 -4.19 -7.45 -16.43
N HIS A 118 -4.62 -7.86 -15.23
CA HIS A 118 -6.03 -8.11 -14.93
C HIS A 118 -6.89 -6.83 -14.90
N ASN A 119 -6.31 -5.67 -14.54
CA ASN A 119 -7.03 -4.38 -14.59
C ASN A 119 -7.26 -3.95 -16.05
N VAL A 120 -6.27 -4.17 -16.91
CA VAL A 120 -6.40 -3.91 -18.35
C VAL A 120 -7.51 -4.79 -18.93
N ALA A 121 -7.49 -6.09 -18.64
CA ALA A 121 -8.52 -7.01 -19.08
C ALA A 121 -9.92 -6.62 -18.59
N GLN A 122 -10.06 -6.21 -17.33
CA GLN A 122 -11.32 -5.70 -16.80
C GLN A 122 -11.80 -4.44 -17.53
N ARG A 123 -10.88 -3.49 -17.78
CA ARG A 123 -11.19 -2.25 -18.51
C ARG A 123 -11.65 -2.54 -19.93
N GLU A 124 -10.94 -3.39 -20.67
CA GLU A 124 -11.28 -3.79 -22.03
C GLU A 124 -12.62 -4.54 -22.08
N TRP A 125 -12.84 -5.46 -21.14
CA TRP A 125 -14.10 -6.17 -21.00
C TRP A 125 -15.29 -5.23 -20.76
N ARG A 126 -15.12 -4.23 -19.90
CA ARG A 126 -16.13 -3.19 -19.64
C ARG A 126 -16.36 -2.26 -20.85
N ALA A 127 -15.33 -2.05 -21.68
CA ALA A 127 -15.41 -1.19 -22.85
C ALA A 127 -16.08 -1.83 -24.08
N ARG A 128 -16.40 -3.14 -24.04
CA ARG A 128 -17.04 -3.82 -25.17
C ARG A 128 -18.42 -3.22 -25.48
N LYS A 129 -18.80 -3.20 -26.76
CA LYS A 129 -20.08 -2.60 -27.22
C LYS A 129 -21.31 -3.33 -26.69
N ASP A 130 -21.18 -4.63 -26.44
CA ASP A 130 -22.18 -5.52 -25.87
C ASP A 130 -22.15 -5.55 -24.34
N PHE A 131 -21.30 -4.75 -23.69
CA PHE A 131 -21.26 -4.65 -22.24
C PHE A 131 -22.61 -4.19 -21.68
N GLY A 132 -23.22 -5.03 -20.84
CA GLY A 132 -24.56 -4.79 -20.27
C GLY A 132 -25.72 -4.92 -21.26
N ALA A 133 -25.53 -5.59 -22.41
CA ALA A 133 -26.59 -5.89 -23.37
C ALA A 133 -27.28 -7.25 -23.13
N TYR A 134 -26.74 -8.10 -22.25
CA TYR A 134 -27.33 -9.40 -21.92
C TYR A 134 -28.52 -9.19 -20.97
N LYS A 135 -29.73 -9.51 -21.45
CA LYS A 135 -31.04 -9.26 -20.81
C LYS A 135 -31.61 -10.45 -20.03
N SER A 136 -30.79 -11.35 -19.48
CA SER A 136 -31.29 -12.23 -18.41
C SER A 136 -31.24 -11.46 -17.09
N GLU A 137 -32.17 -11.73 -16.17
CA GLU A 137 -32.27 -11.04 -14.87
C GLU A 137 -31.02 -11.17 -13.97
N ALA A 138 -30.03 -11.95 -14.40
CA ALA A 138 -28.65 -11.84 -13.95
C ALA A 138 -27.80 -11.22 -15.07
N TRP A 139 -27.15 -10.09 -14.79
CA TRP A 139 -25.85 -9.78 -15.41
C TRP A 139 -25.05 -11.07 -15.43
N ASP A 140 -24.67 -11.61 -16.60
CA ASP A 140 -24.33 -13.04 -16.65
C ASP A 140 -23.09 -13.37 -15.80
N ARG A 141 -22.21 -12.40 -15.53
CA ARG A 141 -20.92 -12.54 -14.84
C ARG A 141 -20.03 -13.71 -15.35
N LEU A 142 -20.51 -14.51 -16.30
CA LEU A 142 -19.91 -15.65 -16.97
C LEU A 142 -19.03 -15.17 -18.10
N SER A 143 -19.23 -13.96 -18.63
CA SER A 143 -18.35 -13.33 -19.63
C SER A 143 -17.20 -12.53 -19.02
N GLU A 144 -17.06 -12.47 -17.69
CA GLU A 144 -15.93 -11.81 -17.01
C GLU A 144 -14.59 -12.49 -17.40
N PRO A 145 -13.54 -11.71 -17.74
CA PRO A 145 -12.38 -12.22 -18.48
C PRO A 145 -11.49 -13.20 -17.69
N TYR A 146 -11.63 -13.22 -16.37
CA TYR A 146 -10.85 -14.03 -15.43
C TYR A 146 -11.72 -15.04 -14.69
N THR A 147 -12.89 -15.41 -15.20
CA THR A 147 -13.59 -16.61 -14.73
C THR A 147 -12.98 -17.85 -15.37
N ILE A 148 -13.14 -19.01 -14.75
CA ILE A 148 -12.57 -20.27 -15.28
C ILE A 148 -13.06 -20.58 -16.69
N ASP A 149 -14.32 -20.30 -16.99
CA ASP A 149 -14.89 -20.52 -18.32
C ASP A 149 -14.21 -19.66 -19.40
N ASN A 150 -13.79 -18.43 -19.06
CA ASN A 150 -13.13 -17.51 -20.01
C ASN A 150 -11.60 -17.49 -19.90
N ASP A 151 -11.05 -18.05 -18.84
CA ASP A 151 -9.62 -18.18 -18.61
C ASP A 151 -9.22 -19.60 -18.18
N PRO A 152 -9.57 -20.65 -18.96
CA PRO A 152 -9.32 -22.04 -18.59
C PRO A 152 -7.82 -22.39 -18.57
N LYS A 153 -6.99 -21.51 -19.15
CA LYS A 153 -5.53 -21.62 -19.17
C LYS A 153 -4.86 -20.71 -18.15
N TYR A 154 -5.62 -20.10 -17.23
CA TYR A 154 -5.06 -19.29 -16.15
C TYR A 154 -4.13 -18.17 -16.65
N ARG A 155 -4.46 -17.50 -17.76
CA ARG A 155 -3.64 -16.41 -18.33
C ARG A 155 -3.47 -15.25 -17.37
N PHE A 156 -4.43 -15.03 -16.47
CA PHE A 156 -4.37 -13.98 -15.48
C PHE A 156 -3.91 -14.45 -14.11
N ILE A 157 -3.50 -15.72 -13.94
CA ILE A 157 -3.03 -16.22 -12.65
C ILE A 157 -1.96 -15.32 -12.06
N ASP A 158 -2.18 -14.97 -10.80
CA ASP A 158 -1.32 -14.09 -10.03
C ASP A 158 -0.79 -12.91 -10.85
N ALA A 159 -1.71 -12.17 -11.50
CA ALA A 159 -1.36 -11.24 -12.57
C ALA A 159 -0.22 -10.28 -12.18
N GLN A 160 0.75 -10.13 -13.09
CA GLN A 160 1.85 -9.17 -12.97
C GLN A 160 1.40 -7.72 -13.24
N LEU A 161 2.24 -6.76 -12.83
CA LEU A 161 2.08 -5.36 -13.21
C LEU A 161 2.26 -5.15 -14.72
N THR A 162 1.58 -4.14 -15.26
CA THR A 162 1.93 -3.58 -16.57
C THR A 162 3.11 -2.61 -16.42
N ALA A 163 3.68 -2.15 -17.53
CA ALA A 163 4.67 -1.06 -17.48
C ALA A 163 4.10 0.21 -16.83
N ALA A 164 2.81 0.51 -17.03
CA ALA A 164 2.15 1.62 -16.35
C ALA A 164 2.03 1.38 -14.84
N GLY A 165 1.72 0.15 -14.41
CA GLY A 165 1.70 -0.23 -12.99
C GLY A 165 3.07 -0.16 -12.33
N GLN A 166 4.14 -0.53 -13.04
CA GLN A 166 5.52 -0.40 -12.58
C GLN A 166 5.89 1.08 -12.38
N ALA A 167 5.58 1.95 -13.35
CA ALA A 167 5.80 3.39 -13.24
C ALA A 167 4.99 4.03 -12.09
N GLN A 168 3.75 3.58 -11.88
CA GLN A 168 2.93 4.00 -10.73
C GLN A 168 3.60 3.63 -9.39
N ALA A 169 4.16 2.43 -9.29
CA ALA A 169 4.87 1.98 -8.09
C ALA A 169 6.15 2.78 -7.84
N GLU A 170 6.92 3.05 -8.90
CA GLU A 170 8.16 3.84 -8.82
C GLU A 170 7.90 5.30 -8.43
N ALA A 171 6.77 5.89 -8.86
CA ALA A 171 6.37 7.23 -8.46
C ALA A 171 6.11 7.37 -6.94
N LEU A 172 5.99 6.26 -6.21
CA LEU A 172 5.83 6.26 -4.75
C LEU A 172 7.16 6.36 -3.99
N ARG A 173 8.31 6.23 -4.66
CA ARG A 173 9.64 6.30 -4.02
C ARG A 173 9.84 7.60 -3.25
N ASP A 174 9.65 8.75 -3.89
CA ASP A 174 9.85 10.05 -3.26
C ASP A 174 8.85 10.33 -2.13
N PRO A 175 7.52 10.14 -2.31
CA PRO A 175 6.57 10.31 -1.21
C PRO A 175 6.85 9.38 -0.01
N LEU A 176 7.33 8.16 -0.26
CA LEU A 176 7.60 7.20 0.80
C LEU A 176 8.90 7.51 1.55
N ALA A 177 9.97 7.85 0.82
CA ALA A 177 11.27 8.22 1.39
C ALA A 177 11.26 9.59 2.09
N LYS A 178 10.15 10.33 2.02
CA LYS A 178 9.96 11.65 2.62
C LYS A 178 10.38 11.67 4.10
N THR A 179 11.37 12.47 4.45
CA THR A 179 11.94 12.49 5.81
C THR A 179 11.15 13.34 6.81
N ASN A 180 10.11 14.05 6.36
CA ASN A 180 9.33 14.93 7.23
C ASN A 180 8.21 14.21 8.00
N TRP A 181 8.07 12.89 7.89
CA TRP A 181 7.06 12.11 8.63
C TRP A 181 7.11 12.37 10.14
N GLN A 182 8.31 12.58 10.68
CA GLN A 182 8.51 12.95 12.08
C GLN A 182 7.73 14.23 12.48
N ALA A 183 7.52 15.18 11.57
CA ALA A 183 6.78 16.41 11.85
C ALA A 183 5.26 16.19 11.98
N HIS A 184 4.76 15.02 11.56
CA HIS A 184 3.34 14.67 11.65
C HIS A 184 2.99 13.92 12.94
N VAL A 185 3.97 13.61 13.79
CA VAL A 185 3.79 12.84 15.03
C VAL A 185 4.56 13.44 16.20
N ASP A 186 4.07 13.20 17.40
CA ASP A 186 4.62 13.70 18.68
C ASP A 186 5.56 12.70 19.37
N PHE A 187 5.88 11.58 18.71
CA PHE A 187 6.76 10.53 19.22
C PHE A 187 7.93 10.31 18.24
N ALA A 188 9.04 9.77 18.75
CA ALA A 188 10.19 9.43 17.91
C ALA A 188 9.79 8.38 16.87
N LEU A 189 9.84 8.76 15.60
CA LEU A 189 9.51 7.91 14.47
C LEU A 189 10.83 7.50 13.80
N PRO A 190 11.24 6.23 13.86
CA PRO A 190 12.39 5.76 13.10
C PRO A 190 12.12 5.87 11.60
N GLU A 191 13.15 5.63 10.78
CA GLU A 191 12.93 5.39 9.36
C GLU A 191 12.04 4.15 9.15
N VAL A 192 11.53 3.92 7.94
CA VAL A 192 10.68 2.76 7.69
C VAL A 192 11.47 1.46 7.91
N GLU A 193 10.98 0.59 8.79
CA GLU A 193 11.70 -0.63 9.22
C GLU A 193 11.13 -1.91 8.60
N LEU A 194 9.89 -1.86 8.10
CA LEU A 194 9.15 -3.05 7.68
C LEU A 194 8.25 -2.78 6.47
N LEU A 195 8.40 -3.62 5.45
CA LEU A 195 7.50 -3.75 4.32
C LEU A 195 6.71 -5.06 4.45
N LEU A 196 5.41 -4.94 4.64
CA LEU A 196 4.48 -6.06 4.55
C LEU A 196 3.88 -6.09 3.14
N VAL A 197 3.87 -7.25 2.51
CA VAL A 197 3.32 -7.43 1.17
C VAL A 197 2.27 -8.52 1.14
N SER A 198 1.26 -8.31 0.30
CA SER A 198 0.40 -9.40 -0.16
C SER A 198 1.20 -10.42 -0.98
N PRO A 199 0.89 -11.73 -0.89
CA PRO A 199 1.60 -12.74 -1.68
C PRO A 199 1.30 -12.67 -3.19
N LEU A 200 0.28 -11.92 -3.62
CA LEU A 200 0.01 -11.71 -5.05
C LEU A 200 1.07 -10.78 -5.66
N ARG A 201 1.68 -11.21 -6.76
CA ARG A 201 2.85 -10.61 -7.41
C ARG A 201 2.70 -9.13 -7.70
N ARG A 202 1.54 -8.70 -8.21
CA ARG A 202 1.26 -7.27 -8.47
C ARG A 202 1.48 -6.38 -7.25
N ALA A 203 1.06 -6.84 -6.06
CA ALA A 203 1.18 -6.06 -4.84
C ALA A 203 2.58 -6.18 -4.24
N THR A 204 3.18 -7.37 -4.24
CA THR A 204 4.58 -7.54 -3.83
C THR A 204 5.51 -6.68 -4.68
N GLU A 205 5.43 -6.75 -6.02
CA GLU A 205 6.25 -5.95 -6.92
C GLU A 205 6.03 -4.44 -6.71
N THR A 206 4.78 -4.00 -6.50
CA THR A 206 4.49 -2.60 -6.18
C THR A 206 5.22 -2.15 -4.92
N GLY A 207 5.14 -2.93 -3.83
CA GLY A 207 5.80 -2.61 -2.57
C GLY A 207 7.32 -2.55 -2.68
N LEU A 208 7.92 -3.50 -3.40
CA LEU A 208 9.36 -3.55 -3.62
C LEU A 208 9.87 -2.35 -4.42
N ARG A 209 9.16 -1.96 -5.49
CA ARG A 209 9.50 -0.78 -6.31
C ARG A 209 9.32 0.52 -5.53
N ALA A 210 8.21 0.66 -4.80
CA ALA A 210 7.95 1.84 -3.98
C ALA A 210 9.02 2.02 -2.89
N ALA A 211 9.45 0.93 -2.26
CA ALA A 211 10.45 0.94 -1.19
C ALA A 211 11.90 0.78 -1.66
N GLN A 212 12.15 0.77 -2.98
CA GLN A 212 13.46 0.41 -3.55
C GLN A 212 14.62 1.22 -2.93
N ASP A 213 14.44 2.53 -2.79
CA ASP A 213 15.43 3.40 -2.16
C ASP A 213 15.69 3.03 -0.70
N LEU A 214 14.63 2.76 0.06
CA LEU A 214 14.75 2.37 1.46
C LEU A 214 15.45 1.01 1.62
N LEU A 215 15.25 0.09 0.67
CA LEU A 215 15.86 -1.23 0.62
C LEU A 215 17.35 -1.20 0.23
N LEU A 216 17.75 -0.26 -0.62
CA LEU A 216 19.10 -0.19 -1.17
C LEU A 216 20.00 0.84 -0.47
N HIS A 217 19.41 1.84 0.21
CA HIS A 217 20.18 2.89 0.85
C HIS A 217 20.98 2.39 2.06
N ARG A 218 22.21 2.88 2.17
CA ARG A 218 23.07 2.74 3.34
C ARG A 218 22.83 3.88 4.32
N THR A 219 23.08 3.63 5.60
CA THR A 219 23.13 4.69 6.61
C THR A 219 24.28 5.66 6.30
N LYS A 220 24.29 6.85 6.92
CA LYS A 220 25.41 7.81 6.82
C LYS A 220 26.76 7.23 7.27
N LYS A 221 26.75 6.12 8.00
CA LYS A 221 27.93 5.37 8.45
C LYS A 221 28.32 4.22 7.51
N GLY A 222 27.62 4.07 6.38
CA GLY A 222 27.88 3.03 5.38
C GLY A 222 27.30 1.66 5.72
N GLU A 223 26.50 1.54 6.79
CA GLU A 223 25.85 0.29 7.21
C GLU A 223 24.62 0.03 6.33
N ALA A 224 24.37 -1.24 5.97
CA ALA A 224 23.14 -1.60 5.27
C ALA A 224 21.93 -1.31 6.16
N ARG A 225 20.92 -0.60 5.63
CA ARG A 225 19.64 -0.45 6.32
C ARG A 225 18.96 -1.82 6.37
N LYS A 226 18.50 -2.22 7.55
CA LYS A 226 17.79 -3.49 7.76
C LYS A 226 16.28 -3.28 7.71
N MET A 227 15.77 -2.89 6.54
CA MET A 227 14.33 -2.97 6.31
C MET A 227 13.96 -4.43 6.10
N LYS A 228 13.00 -4.92 6.88
CA LYS A 228 12.47 -6.28 6.75
C LYS A 228 11.38 -6.31 5.68
N ILE A 229 11.26 -7.42 4.97
CA ILE A 229 10.18 -7.65 4.01
C ILE A 229 9.49 -8.95 4.38
N VAL A 230 8.17 -8.92 4.59
CA VAL A 230 7.40 -10.12 4.99
C VAL A 230 6.15 -10.23 4.12
N ALA A 231 5.96 -11.38 3.48
CA ALA A 231 4.73 -11.70 2.76
C ALA A 231 3.70 -12.25 3.74
N ILE A 232 2.48 -11.70 3.73
CA ILE A 232 1.41 -12.06 4.68
C ILE A 232 0.17 -12.50 3.91
N GLU A 233 -0.28 -13.75 4.13
CA GLU A 233 -1.47 -14.31 3.47
C GLU A 233 -2.71 -13.43 3.69
N ASN A 234 -2.86 -12.86 4.88
CA ASN A 234 -3.99 -11.99 5.21
C ASN A 234 -4.02 -10.65 4.42
N LEU A 235 -2.94 -10.30 3.69
CA LEU A 235 -2.90 -9.16 2.77
C LEU A 235 -3.37 -9.50 1.35
N HIS A 236 -3.79 -10.73 1.08
CA HIS A 236 -4.37 -11.17 -0.19
C HIS A 236 -5.62 -10.34 -0.60
N GLU A 237 -5.89 -10.20 -1.90
CA GLU A 237 -7.17 -9.65 -2.38
C GLU A 237 -8.34 -10.56 -1.96
N VAL A 238 -9.58 -10.18 -2.22
CA VAL A 238 -10.70 -11.11 -2.07
C VAL A 238 -10.45 -12.39 -2.88
N GLY A 239 -10.37 -13.52 -2.19
CA GLY A 239 -10.03 -14.81 -2.80
C GLY A 239 -11.18 -15.41 -3.64
N GLY A 240 -10.81 -16.29 -4.57
CA GLY A 240 -11.71 -17.17 -5.30
C GLY A 240 -12.48 -16.55 -6.47
N ARG A 241 -13.17 -17.41 -7.23
CA ARG A 241 -13.93 -17.16 -8.48
C ARG A 241 -13.12 -16.63 -9.66
N HIS A 242 -12.18 -15.73 -9.43
CA HIS A 242 -11.38 -15.10 -10.47
C HIS A 242 -9.99 -15.70 -10.49
N THR A 243 -9.52 -16.14 -11.66
CA THR A 243 -8.18 -16.71 -11.85
C THR A 243 -7.08 -15.74 -11.45
N CYS A 244 -7.31 -14.42 -11.58
CA CYS A 244 -6.35 -13.39 -11.16
C CYS A 244 -6.18 -13.24 -9.65
N ASP A 245 -7.11 -13.78 -8.87
CA ASP A 245 -7.06 -13.81 -7.42
C ASP A 245 -6.49 -15.14 -6.91
N LYS A 246 -5.92 -15.97 -7.79
CA LYS A 246 -5.13 -17.13 -7.39
C LYS A 246 -3.66 -16.74 -7.37
N ARG A 247 -3.00 -16.82 -6.20
CA ARG A 247 -1.54 -16.65 -6.12
C ARG A 247 -0.79 -17.88 -6.64
N LEU A 248 0.46 -17.69 -7.00
CA LEU A 248 1.37 -18.81 -7.22
C LEU A 248 1.67 -19.54 -5.90
N ASP A 249 2.17 -20.77 -6.02
CA ASP A 249 2.63 -21.53 -4.88
C ASP A 249 3.86 -20.86 -4.25
N LYS A 250 4.03 -21.05 -2.95
CA LYS A 250 5.10 -20.40 -2.16
C LYS A 250 6.48 -20.62 -2.77
N VAL A 251 6.78 -21.84 -3.22
CA VAL A 251 8.06 -22.19 -3.84
C VAL A 251 8.31 -21.43 -5.15
N GLU A 252 7.26 -21.15 -5.92
CA GLU A 252 7.36 -20.39 -7.16
C GLU A 252 7.62 -18.91 -6.87
N LEU A 253 6.93 -18.34 -5.86
CA LEU A 253 7.16 -16.97 -5.38
C LEU A 253 8.58 -16.81 -4.84
N GLU A 254 9.05 -17.73 -4.00
CA GLU A 254 10.42 -17.74 -3.46
C GLU A 254 11.46 -17.76 -4.57
N LYS A 255 11.25 -18.60 -5.59
CA LYS A 255 12.12 -18.67 -6.76
C LYS A 255 12.09 -17.35 -7.55
N GLU A 256 10.91 -16.83 -7.87
CA GLU A 256 10.74 -15.61 -8.67
C GLU A 256 11.45 -14.42 -7.99
N TYR A 257 11.22 -14.19 -6.70
CA TYR A 257 11.81 -13.06 -6.00
C TYR A 257 13.28 -13.25 -5.65
N SER A 258 13.76 -14.50 -5.53
CA SER A 258 15.20 -14.76 -5.47
C SER A 258 15.92 -14.39 -6.77
N GLU A 259 15.30 -14.59 -7.93
CA GLU A 259 15.88 -14.17 -9.22
C GLU A 259 15.73 -12.67 -9.45
N TRP A 260 14.55 -12.10 -9.15
CA TRP A 260 14.29 -10.66 -9.23
C TRP A 260 15.37 -9.87 -8.50
N TRP A 261 15.73 -10.34 -7.31
CA TRP A 261 16.75 -9.67 -6.55
C TRP A 261 18.14 -9.72 -7.22
N LYS A 262 18.53 -10.86 -7.82
CA LYS A 262 19.81 -10.95 -8.54
C LYS A 262 19.87 -9.91 -9.67
N THR A 263 18.76 -9.70 -10.37
CA THR A 263 18.65 -8.68 -11.41
C THR A 263 18.80 -7.27 -10.84
N LEU A 264 18.13 -6.95 -9.72
CA LEU A 264 18.23 -5.65 -9.07
C LEU A 264 19.66 -5.35 -8.58
N ALA A 265 20.30 -6.33 -7.95
CA ALA A 265 21.67 -6.21 -7.43
C ALA A 265 22.70 -5.88 -8.53
N LEU A 266 22.53 -6.45 -9.73
CA LEU A 266 23.39 -6.16 -10.89
C LEU A 266 23.22 -4.71 -11.36
N HIS A 267 21.98 -4.23 -11.50
CA HIS A 267 21.72 -2.85 -11.95
C HIS A 267 22.29 -1.79 -10.98
N CYS A 268 22.27 -2.07 -9.66
CA CYS A 268 22.85 -1.16 -8.67
C CYS A 268 24.39 -1.10 -8.71
N GLN A 269 25.06 -2.12 -9.22
CA GLN A 269 26.52 -2.12 -9.37
C GLN A 269 26.95 -1.24 -10.55
N ASP A 270 26.21 -1.29 -11.66
CA ASP A 270 26.49 -0.51 -12.87
C ASP A 270 26.32 1.00 -12.64
N GLU A 271 25.29 1.43 -11.89
CA GLU A 271 25.07 2.85 -11.57
C GLU A 271 26.21 3.43 -10.70
N HIS A 272 26.77 2.62 -9.79
CA HIS A 272 27.92 3.03 -8.97
C HIS A 272 29.21 3.19 -9.79
N GLU A 273 29.41 2.38 -10.83
CA GLU A 273 30.58 2.45 -11.72
C GLU A 273 30.51 3.66 -12.66
N VAL A 274 29.32 4.01 -13.16
CA VAL A 274 29.11 5.18 -14.03
C VAL A 274 29.37 6.51 -13.30
N VAL A 275 28.96 6.63 -12.03
CA VAL A 275 29.20 7.83 -11.22
C VAL A 275 30.69 8.04 -10.92
N GLN A 276 31.48 6.97 -10.79
CA GLN A 276 32.93 7.07 -10.57
C GLN A 276 33.71 7.48 -11.83
N ASN A 277 33.16 7.20 -13.02
CA ASN A 277 33.83 7.48 -14.30
C ASN A 277 33.55 8.89 -14.87
N GLY A 278 32.73 9.71 -14.19
CA GLY A 278 32.38 11.08 -14.60
C GLY A 278 33.19 12.21 -13.94
N ALA A 279 34.19 11.91 -13.10
CA ALA A 279 35.00 12.91 -12.42
C ALA A 279 36.21 13.37 -13.27
N PRO A 280 36.55 14.68 -13.33
CA PRO A 280 37.75 15.15 -14.03
C PRO A 280 39.03 14.51 -13.46
N GLU A 281 39.94 14.12 -14.35
CA GLU A 281 41.25 13.53 -14.06
C GLU A 281 42.17 14.47 -13.26
N ALA A 282 41.95 14.62 -11.95
CA ALA A 282 42.91 15.26 -11.06
C ALA A 282 42.72 14.80 -9.60
N LYS A 283 43.24 13.61 -9.29
CA LYS A 283 43.84 13.15 -8.02
C LYS A 283 43.61 11.64 -7.83
N ARG A 284 44.32 10.82 -8.62
CA ARG A 284 44.62 9.43 -8.23
C ARG A 284 45.69 9.44 -7.15
N GLN A 285 45.28 9.60 -5.89
CA GLN A 285 46.02 9.00 -4.77
C GLN A 285 45.27 7.74 -4.36
N ARG A 286 45.83 6.60 -4.74
CA ARG A 286 45.39 5.28 -4.30
C ARG A 286 45.68 5.15 -2.81
N THR A 287 44.65 5.22 -1.98
CA THR A 287 44.66 4.57 -0.66
C THR A 287 44.06 3.18 -0.87
N SER A 288 44.93 2.19 -1.04
CA SER A 288 44.57 0.78 -1.05
C SER A 288 44.11 0.37 0.36
N SER A 289 42.83 0.55 0.64
CA SER A 289 42.13 -0.29 1.62
C SER A 289 41.04 -1.01 0.86
N GLU A 290 41.43 -2.08 0.15
CA GLU A 290 40.53 -3.12 -0.33
C GLU A 290 39.86 -3.72 0.92
N THR A 291 38.75 -3.11 1.33
CA THR A 291 37.79 -3.79 2.18
C THR A 291 37.12 -4.80 1.29
N ASN A 292 37.56 -6.06 1.44
CA ASN A 292 36.90 -7.26 0.97
C ASN A 292 35.48 -7.31 1.57
N SER A 293 34.60 -6.45 1.06
CA SER A 293 33.20 -6.40 1.41
C SER A 293 32.53 -7.37 0.45
N GLN A 294 32.35 -8.60 0.93
CA GLN A 294 31.42 -9.54 0.32
C GLN A 294 30.13 -8.77 -0.05
N PRO A 295 29.56 -8.97 -1.25
CA PRO A 295 28.29 -8.35 -1.58
C PRO A 295 27.28 -8.80 -0.51
N GLU A 296 26.82 -7.87 0.32
CA GLU A 296 25.90 -8.20 1.40
C GLU A 296 24.68 -8.90 0.81
N THR A 297 24.28 -10.01 1.43
CA THR A 297 23.12 -10.72 0.97
C THR A 297 21.93 -9.79 1.06
N PRO A 298 21.23 -9.59 -0.05
CA PRO A 298 20.18 -8.61 -0.10
C PRO A 298 18.96 -8.98 0.75
N PRO A 299 18.12 -7.99 1.11
CA PRO A 299 16.92 -8.25 1.88
C PRO A 299 16.02 -9.23 1.12
N ARG A 300 15.83 -10.41 1.72
CA ARG A 300 14.92 -11.44 1.21
C ARG A 300 13.53 -11.21 1.76
N ILE A 301 12.53 -11.56 0.96
CA ILE A 301 11.14 -11.62 1.43
C ILE A 301 11.00 -12.85 2.32
N ASP A 302 10.52 -12.64 3.54
CA ASP A 302 10.14 -13.72 4.44
C ASP A 302 8.75 -14.23 4.07
N PHE A 303 8.70 -15.46 3.54
CA PHE A 303 7.48 -16.19 3.18
C PHE A 303 7.02 -17.17 4.27
N SER A 304 7.58 -17.10 5.48
CA SER A 304 7.24 -18.02 6.59
C SER A 304 5.78 -17.91 7.04
N GLN A 305 5.11 -16.80 6.73
CA GLN A 305 3.70 -16.55 7.05
C GLN A 305 2.73 -17.02 5.95
N LEU A 306 3.23 -17.69 4.91
CA LEU A 306 2.41 -18.29 3.85
C LEU A 306 2.32 -19.80 3.99
N GLU A 307 1.14 -20.32 3.68
CA GLU A 307 0.92 -21.73 3.37
C GLU A 307 1.54 -22.08 2.01
N ASP A 308 1.83 -23.36 1.76
CA ASP A 308 2.49 -23.78 0.52
C ASP A 308 1.64 -23.44 -0.73
N THR A 309 0.34 -23.70 -0.66
CA THR A 309 -0.65 -23.44 -1.72
C THR A 309 -1.64 -22.35 -1.31
N ASP A 310 -2.29 -21.73 -2.29
CA ASP A 310 -3.32 -20.72 -2.05
C ASP A 310 -4.58 -21.32 -1.39
N ALA A 311 -4.71 -21.09 -0.08
CA ALA A 311 -5.86 -21.55 0.70
C ALA A 311 -7.08 -20.61 0.62
N LEU A 312 -6.90 -19.37 0.14
CA LEU A 312 -7.98 -18.38 0.03
C LEU A 312 -8.70 -18.47 -1.31
N TRP A 313 -8.08 -19.07 -2.32
CA TRP A 313 -8.66 -19.20 -3.64
C TRP A 313 -9.47 -20.49 -3.83
N HIS A 314 -10.70 -20.32 -4.30
CA HIS A 314 -11.58 -21.39 -4.72
C HIS A 314 -12.13 -21.10 -6.12
N GLU A 315 -12.39 -22.14 -6.90
CA GLU A 315 -12.77 -22.02 -8.31
C GLU A 315 -14.10 -21.28 -8.51
N THR A 316 -15.07 -21.54 -7.65
CA THR A 316 -16.47 -21.10 -7.83
C THR A 316 -16.90 -20.03 -6.83
N GLU A 317 -16.41 -20.12 -5.60
CA GLU A 317 -16.84 -19.26 -4.50
C GLU A 317 -15.89 -18.08 -4.33
N ARG A 318 -16.47 -16.88 -4.36
CA ARG A 318 -15.75 -15.65 -4.00
C ARG A 318 -15.83 -15.44 -2.49
N GLU A 319 -14.75 -14.99 -1.89
CA GLU A 319 -14.69 -14.64 -0.48
C GLU A 319 -15.79 -13.64 -0.11
N LYS A 320 -16.49 -13.93 0.98
CA LYS A 320 -17.57 -13.07 1.49
C LYS A 320 -16.99 -11.83 2.18
N PRO A 321 -17.67 -10.66 2.12
CA PRO A 321 -17.23 -9.46 2.82
C PRO A 321 -16.94 -9.66 4.32
N ALA A 322 -17.75 -10.49 4.99
CA ALA A 322 -17.53 -10.82 6.41
C ALA A 322 -16.22 -11.60 6.66
N SER A 323 -15.85 -12.52 5.77
CA SER A 323 -14.57 -13.26 5.84
C SER A 323 -13.39 -12.34 5.60
N CYS A 324 -13.49 -11.47 4.58
CA CYS A 324 -12.48 -10.45 4.30
C CYS A 324 -12.32 -9.46 5.47
N ALA A 325 -13.42 -9.07 6.13
CA ALA A 325 -13.39 -8.22 7.32
C ALA A 325 -12.71 -8.92 8.52
N ALA A 326 -12.99 -10.20 8.75
CA ALA A 326 -12.31 -10.98 9.79
C ALA A 326 -10.80 -11.09 9.52
N ARG A 327 -10.41 -11.25 8.26
CA ARG A 327 -9.02 -11.29 7.83
C ARG A 327 -8.32 -9.94 8.01
N ALA A 328 -9.00 -8.84 7.67
CA ALA A 328 -8.52 -7.48 7.93
C ALA A 328 -8.34 -7.19 9.44
N VAL A 329 -9.18 -7.77 10.31
CA VAL A 329 -8.98 -7.72 11.77
C VAL A 329 -7.68 -8.40 12.19
N GLU A 330 -7.34 -9.56 11.61
CA GLU A 330 -6.08 -10.25 11.92
C GLU A 330 -4.86 -9.46 11.41
N VAL A 331 -4.96 -8.74 10.28
CA VAL A 331 -3.91 -7.78 9.85
C VAL A 331 -3.67 -6.71 10.92
N VAL A 332 -4.75 -6.13 11.48
CA VAL A 332 -4.64 -5.09 12.52
C VAL A 332 -4.05 -5.65 13.82
N LYS A 333 -4.42 -6.87 14.21
CA LYS A 333 -3.83 -7.55 15.37
C LYS A 333 -2.36 -7.86 15.17
N TYR A 334 -1.96 -8.26 13.95
CA TYR A 334 -0.56 -8.44 13.61
C TYR A 334 0.20 -7.11 13.73
N LEU A 335 -0.32 -6.03 13.16
CA LEU A 335 0.27 -4.69 13.28
C LEU A 335 0.49 -4.27 14.74
N GLN A 336 -0.50 -4.51 15.61
CA GLN A 336 -0.38 -4.23 17.04
C GLN A 336 0.76 -5.05 17.71
N SER A 337 0.94 -6.30 17.28
CA SER A 337 1.94 -7.23 17.85
C SER A 337 3.38 -6.84 17.53
N LEU A 338 3.59 -6.13 16.42
CA LEU A 338 4.91 -5.82 15.90
C LEU A 338 5.62 -4.78 16.77
N PRO A 339 6.94 -4.89 16.97
CA PRO A 339 7.72 -3.82 17.59
C PRO A 339 7.90 -2.60 16.67
N GLU A 340 7.89 -2.79 15.35
CA GLU A 340 8.10 -1.72 14.37
C GLU A 340 6.97 -0.68 14.42
N THR A 341 7.30 0.61 14.35
CA THR A 341 6.32 1.70 14.43
C THR A 341 6.13 2.46 13.13
N HIS A 342 7.03 2.26 12.16
CA HIS A 342 6.96 2.88 10.83
C HIS A 342 6.96 1.79 9.75
N ILE A 343 5.79 1.54 9.16
CA ILE A 343 5.50 0.33 8.39
C ILE A 343 4.90 0.69 7.03
N VAL A 344 5.21 -0.10 6.01
CA VAL A 344 4.56 -0.06 4.69
C VAL A 344 3.76 -1.34 4.47
N ILE A 345 2.57 -1.21 3.89
CA ILE A 345 1.72 -2.33 3.47
C ILE A 345 1.41 -2.16 1.98
N ALA A 346 1.79 -3.13 1.15
CA ALA A 346 1.35 -3.20 -0.25
C ALA A 346 0.29 -4.30 -0.43
N ALA A 347 -0.91 -3.90 -0.84
CA ALA A 347 -2.09 -4.75 -0.86
C ALA A 347 -3.06 -4.39 -2.02
N HIS A 348 -4.34 -4.70 -1.85
CA HIS A 348 -5.35 -4.67 -2.90
C HIS A 348 -6.59 -3.88 -2.51
N SER A 349 -7.35 -3.50 -3.53
CA SER A 349 -8.46 -2.56 -3.37
C SER A 349 -9.57 -3.04 -2.45
N ALA A 350 -10.08 -4.28 -2.60
CA ALA A 350 -11.24 -4.70 -1.81
C ALA A 350 -10.85 -4.99 -0.36
N LEU A 351 -9.65 -5.56 -0.12
CA LEU A 351 -9.09 -5.66 1.22
C LEU A 351 -8.91 -4.29 1.89
N LEU A 352 -8.29 -3.31 1.20
CA LEU A 352 -8.06 -1.98 1.76
C LEU A 352 -9.37 -1.23 2.02
N LEU A 353 -10.35 -1.33 1.11
CA LEU A 353 -11.69 -0.80 1.32
C LEU A 353 -12.31 -1.42 2.59
N THR A 354 -12.18 -2.74 2.75
CA THR A 354 -12.70 -3.47 3.91
C THR A 354 -12.04 -3.03 5.20
N LEU A 355 -10.71 -2.98 5.23
CA LEU A 355 -9.92 -2.54 6.38
C LEU A 355 -10.32 -1.12 6.82
N PHE A 356 -10.35 -0.16 5.89
CA PHE A 356 -10.62 1.25 6.19
C PHE A 356 -12.06 1.55 6.61
N ASN A 357 -13.03 0.72 6.20
CA ASN A 357 -14.45 0.97 6.47
C ASN A 357 -15.03 0.09 7.59
N ALA A 358 -14.61 -1.17 7.69
CA ALA A 358 -15.13 -2.11 8.67
C ALA A 358 -14.29 -2.20 9.95
N VAL A 359 -12.97 -1.94 9.88
CA VAL A 359 -12.05 -2.21 11.00
C VAL A 359 -11.50 -0.93 11.61
N LEU A 360 -11.02 0.00 10.78
CA LEU A 360 -10.43 1.26 11.24
C LEU A 360 -11.52 2.30 11.58
N THR A 361 -11.19 3.23 12.49
CA THR A 361 -12.04 4.37 12.82
C THR A 361 -11.35 5.67 12.44
N PHE A 362 -11.94 6.41 11.50
CA PHE A 362 -11.54 7.77 11.17
C PHE A 362 -12.59 8.73 11.73
N ASP A 363 -12.17 9.86 12.31
CA ASP A 363 -13.10 10.91 12.71
C ASP A 363 -13.65 11.58 11.43
N SER A 364 -14.96 11.42 11.20
CA SER A 364 -15.64 11.98 10.04
C SER A 364 -15.77 13.50 10.08
N ASN A 365 -15.58 14.12 11.25
CA ASN A 365 -15.62 15.58 11.39
C ASN A 365 -14.26 16.23 11.07
N ALA A 366 -13.19 15.44 11.02
CA ALA A 366 -11.85 15.91 10.71
C ALA A 366 -11.67 16.00 9.18
N PRO A 367 -11.50 17.20 8.60
CA PRO A 367 -11.45 17.39 7.15
C PRO A 367 -10.36 16.57 6.44
N GLU A 368 -9.23 16.35 7.11
CA GLU A 368 -8.12 15.53 6.62
C GLU A 368 -8.54 14.07 6.33
N ASN A 369 -9.59 13.57 6.98
CA ASN A 369 -10.07 12.20 6.82
C ASN A 369 -11.11 12.04 5.69
N ALA A 370 -11.52 13.13 5.03
CA ALA A 370 -12.64 13.11 4.07
C ALA A 370 -12.47 12.07 2.94
N SER A 371 -11.23 11.85 2.48
CA SER A 371 -10.91 10.88 1.43
C SER A 371 -10.47 9.50 1.94
N ALA A 372 -10.27 9.34 3.25
CA ALA A 372 -9.65 8.15 3.83
C ALA A 372 -10.42 6.86 3.51
N THR A 373 -11.75 6.93 3.50
CA THR A 373 -12.63 5.75 3.34
C THR A 373 -13.09 5.48 1.89
N GLY A 374 -12.56 6.24 0.93
CA GLY A 374 -12.84 6.06 -0.50
C GLY A 374 -12.14 4.84 -1.10
N TRP A 375 -12.53 4.46 -2.31
CA TRP A 375 -11.82 3.44 -3.10
C TRP A 375 -10.37 3.88 -3.33
N PHE A 376 -9.42 2.96 -3.25
CA PHE A 376 -8.02 3.25 -3.55
C PHE A 376 -7.79 3.23 -5.07
N GLY A 377 -7.11 4.23 -5.64
CA GLY A 377 -6.61 4.24 -7.02
C GLY A 377 -5.43 3.28 -7.22
N THR A 378 -5.17 2.81 -8.44
CA THR A 378 -4.00 1.96 -8.73
C THR A 378 -2.72 2.75 -8.46
N GLY A 379 -1.81 2.19 -7.66
CA GLY A 379 -0.60 2.89 -7.21
C GLY A 379 -0.86 4.04 -6.24
N GLU A 380 -2.05 4.14 -5.65
CA GLU A 380 -2.31 5.12 -4.59
C GLU A 380 -1.66 4.66 -3.27
N MET A 381 -1.05 5.61 -2.56
CA MET A 381 -0.58 5.46 -1.19
C MET A 381 -1.35 6.38 -0.25
N ARG A 382 -1.85 5.84 0.86
CA ARG A 382 -2.40 6.59 2.00
C ARG A 382 -1.55 6.35 3.23
N SER A 383 -1.04 7.42 3.83
CA SER A 383 -0.22 7.38 5.05
C SER A 383 -1.09 7.70 6.24
N VAL A 384 -1.13 6.82 7.24
CA VAL A 384 -2.09 6.88 8.35
C VAL A 384 -1.36 6.76 9.68
N LEU A 385 -1.65 7.66 10.61
CA LEU A 385 -1.34 7.47 12.03
C LEU A 385 -2.41 6.55 12.62
N MET A 386 -2.00 5.41 13.17
CA MET A 386 -2.86 4.44 13.83
C MET A 386 -2.61 4.43 15.33
N GLU A 387 -3.66 4.60 16.12
CA GLU A 387 -3.64 4.54 17.58
C GLU A 387 -4.44 3.33 18.08
N PHE A 388 -3.75 2.36 18.67
CA PHE A 388 -4.33 1.11 19.16
C PHE A 388 -4.79 1.27 20.61
N LEU A 389 -6.11 1.39 20.80
CA LEU A 389 -6.70 1.52 22.12
C LEU A 389 -7.03 0.13 22.68
N PRO A 390 -6.43 -0.27 23.81
CA PRO A 390 -6.69 -1.59 24.36
C PRO A 390 -8.14 -1.72 24.86
N ALA A 391 -8.64 -2.94 24.82
CA ALA A 391 -9.81 -3.34 25.58
C ALA A 391 -9.53 -3.15 27.08
N SER A 392 -10.51 -2.60 27.80
CA SER A 392 -10.45 -2.51 29.26
C SER A 392 -10.21 -3.90 29.85
N GLU A 393 -9.23 -4.02 30.77
CA GLU A 393 -9.09 -5.23 31.58
C GLU A 393 -10.36 -5.32 32.46
N LYS A 394 -11.17 -6.37 32.26
CA LYS A 394 -12.32 -6.68 33.12
C LYS A 394 -11.87 -7.42 34.36
#